data_AF-W0Q9E1-F1
#
_entry.id   AF-W0Q9E1-F1
#
_cell.length_a   1.000
_cell.length_b   1.000
_cell.length_c   1.000
_cell.angle_alpha   90.00
_cell.angle_beta   90.00
_cell.angle_gamma   90.00
#
_symmetry.space_group_name_H-M   'P 1'
#
loop_
_entity.id
_entity.type
_entity.pdbx_description
1 polymer ?
#
loop_
_entity_poly.entity_id
_entity_poly.type
_entity_poly.pdbx_seq_one_letter_code
_entity_poly.pdbx_strand_id
1 'polypeptide(L)'
;MRYTTEQIVEKLRELKVVPVIALDNAEDILPLAKTLSENGLPVVEITFRSAAAEQAIKLVKAHYPEVLIAAGTVLTKEQVLTAKNAGADCIVTPGFNPNIVKYCQELGLPITPGVNNPMAIEAALELGIQAVKFFPAEASGGVKMIKALLGPYGNLQIMPTGGISPTNIKEYLAIPNVVACGGSWFVEKSLIKEKKWQEIGEMVREVVELVT
;
A
#
# COMPACT_ATOMS: atom_id res chain seq x y z
N MET A 1 -8.58 -2.84 -16.66
CA MET A 1 -8.19 -3.03 -15.26
C MET A 1 -9.36 -3.55 -14.48
N ARG A 2 -9.10 -4.24 -13.35
CA ARG A 2 -10.11 -4.96 -12.59
C ARG A 2 -10.98 -4.06 -11.71
N TYR A 3 -10.41 -2.96 -11.19
CA TYR A 3 -11.06 -2.08 -10.22
C TYR A 3 -10.87 -0.61 -10.57
N THR A 4 -11.81 0.24 -10.17
CA THR A 4 -11.62 1.70 -10.11
C THR A 4 -10.86 2.10 -8.83
N THR A 5 -10.40 3.35 -8.75
CA THR A 5 -9.74 3.87 -7.55
C THR A 5 -10.64 3.77 -6.31
N GLU A 6 -11.92 4.10 -6.45
CA GLU A 6 -12.91 4.07 -5.36
C GLU A 6 -13.14 2.64 -4.87
N GLN A 7 -13.25 1.68 -5.79
CA GLN A 7 -13.39 0.26 -5.43
C GLN A 7 -12.16 -0.27 -4.68
N ILE A 8 -10.96 0.18 -5.04
CA ILE A 8 -9.73 -0.17 -4.31
C ILE A 8 -9.74 0.44 -2.92
N VAL A 9 -10.10 1.72 -2.77
CA VAL A 9 -10.19 2.38 -1.46
C VAL A 9 -11.15 1.65 -0.53
N GLU A 10 -12.34 1.29 -0.99
CA GLU A 10 -13.32 0.59 -0.14
C GLU A 10 -12.82 -0.81 0.27
N LYS A 11 -12.17 -1.55 -0.64
CA LYS A 11 -11.50 -2.80 -0.29
C LYS A 11 -10.43 -2.61 0.77
N LEU A 12 -9.59 -1.57 0.64
CA LEU A 12 -8.57 -1.27 1.63
C LEU A 12 -9.18 -0.86 2.98
N ARG A 13 -10.32 -0.16 2.96
CA ARG A 13 -11.06 0.22 4.17
C ARG A 13 -11.56 -1.00 4.96
N GLU A 14 -12.01 -2.03 4.27
CA GLU A 14 -12.40 -3.31 4.88
C GLU A 14 -11.18 -4.02 5.51
N LEU A 15 -10.04 -4.02 4.81
CA LEU A 15 -8.82 -4.72 5.24
C LEU A 15 -8.06 -3.99 6.36
N LYS A 16 -8.16 -2.66 6.42
CA LYS A 16 -7.55 -1.74 7.40
C LYS A 16 -6.02 -1.74 7.51
N VAL A 17 -5.32 -2.77 7.02
CA VAL A 17 -3.86 -2.89 7.01
C VAL A 17 -3.39 -3.42 5.65
N VAL A 18 -2.21 -2.98 5.22
CA VAL A 18 -1.59 -3.41 3.95
C VAL A 18 -0.13 -3.83 4.21
N PRO A 19 0.28 -5.06 3.83
CA PRO A 19 1.67 -5.48 3.96
C PRO A 19 2.53 -4.79 2.89
N VAL A 20 3.57 -4.08 3.35
CA VAL A 20 4.57 -3.43 2.50
C VAL A 20 5.78 -4.35 2.36
N ILE A 21 5.90 -4.97 1.19
CA ILE A 21 6.74 -6.13 0.96
C ILE A 21 7.99 -5.75 0.16
N ALA A 22 9.14 -6.24 0.62
CA ALA A 22 10.38 -6.26 -0.13
C ALA A 22 10.93 -7.69 -0.17
N LEU A 23 11.16 -8.23 -1.36
CA LEU A 23 11.58 -9.60 -1.61
C LEU A 23 12.95 -9.60 -2.30
N ASP A 24 13.78 -10.62 -2.11
CA ASP A 24 14.96 -10.85 -2.97
C ASP A 24 14.68 -11.87 -4.06
N ASN A 25 13.91 -12.92 -3.77
CA ASN A 25 13.51 -13.93 -4.75
C ASN A 25 12.02 -13.79 -5.06
N ALA A 26 11.67 -13.78 -6.34
CA ALA A 26 10.27 -13.61 -6.75
C ALA A 26 9.38 -14.79 -6.31
N GLU A 27 9.91 -16.02 -6.33
CA GLU A 27 9.16 -17.24 -5.96
C GLU A 27 8.67 -17.24 -4.51
N ASP A 28 9.33 -16.51 -3.61
CA ASP A 28 8.92 -16.40 -2.21
C ASP A 28 7.57 -15.66 -2.07
N ILE A 29 7.10 -14.96 -3.11
CA ILE A 29 5.78 -14.31 -3.08
C ILE A 29 4.63 -15.30 -3.06
N LEU A 30 4.78 -16.49 -3.65
CA LEU A 30 3.70 -17.47 -3.75
C LEU A 30 3.28 -17.99 -2.37
N PRO A 31 4.18 -18.58 -1.55
CA PRO A 31 3.83 -19.00 -0.20
C PRO A 31 3.46 -17.80 0.68
N LEU A 32 4.06 -16.61 0.47
CA LEU A 32 3.70 -15.41 1.22
C LEU A 32 2.26 -14.95 0.94
N ALA A 33 1.87 -14.81 -0.33
CA ALA A 33 0.53 -14.39 -0.72
C ALA A 33 -0.55 -15.39 -0.27
N LYS A 34 -0.25 -16.69 -0.34
CA LYS A 34 -1.09 -17.74 0.25
C LYS A 34 -1.26 -17.54 1.76
N THR A 35 -0.14 -17.37 2.47
CA THR A 35 -0.13 -17.15 3.93
C THR A 35 -0.95 -15.92 4.31
N LEU A 36 -0.76 -14.79 3.61
CA LEU A 36 -1.53 -13.58 3.87
C LEU A 36 -3.04 -13.80 3.65
N SER A 37 -3.42 -14.45 2.54
CA SER A 37 -4.82 -14.68 2.19
C SER A 37 -5.52 -15.64 3.15
N GLU A 38 -4.88 -16.75 3.52
CA GLU A 38 -5.41 -17.73 4.49
C GLU A 38 -5.61 -17.14 5.89
N ASN A 39 -4.91 -16.04 6.20
CA ASN A 39 -4.99 -15.34 7.47
C ASN A 39 -5.78 -14.01 7.39
N GLY A 40 -6.62 -13.86 6.36
CA GLY A 40 -7.60 -12.76 6.27
C GLY A 40 -7.10 -11.49 5.57
N LEU A 41 -5.92 -11.52 4.94
CA LEU A 41 -5.31 -10.34 4.34
C LEU A 41 -4.96 -10.52 2.85
N PRO A 42 -5.95 -10.65 1.94
CA PRO A 42 -5.73 -10.88 0.50
C PRO A 42 -5.30 -9.61 -0.26
N VAL A 43 -4.24 -8.94 0.20
CA VAL A 43 -3.66 -7.73 -0.40
C VAL A 43 -2.14 -7.72 -0.25
N VAL A 44 -1.42 -7.19 -1.24
CA VAL A 44 0.03 -7.00 -1.22
C VAL A 44 0.45 -5.65 -1.79
N GLU A 45 1.32 -4.90 -1.10
CA GLU A 45 2.11 -3.80 -1.70
C GLU A 45 3.53 -4.30 -1.97
N ILE A 46 3.83 -4.69 -3.22
CA ILE A 46 5.15 -5.18 -3.63
C ILE A 46 6.01 -3.99 -4.07
N THR A 47 7.09 -3.72 -3.33
CA THR A 47 7.91 -2.53 -3.59
C THR A 47 8.94 -2.73 -4.70
N PHE A 48 9.05 -1.77 -5.63
CA PHE A 48 10.05 -1.70 -6.71
C PHE A 48 11.47 -1.37 -6.21
N ARG A 49 11.76 -1.65 -4.94
CA ARG A 49 13.11 -1.60 -4.35
C ARG A 49 13.93 -2.86 -4.62
N SER A 50 13.31 -3.88 -5.22
CA SER A 50 13.93 -5.13 -5.62
C SER A 50 13.73 -5.42 -7.10
N ALA A 51 14.73 -6.02 -7.74
CA ALA A 51 14.65 -6.51 -9.11
C ALA A 51 13.59 -7.63 -9.27
N ALA A 52 13.21 -8.31 -8.18
CA ALA A 52 12.22 -9.38 -8.19
C ALA A 52 10.76 -8.87 -8.30
N ALA A 53 10.52 -7.57 -8.18
CA ALA A 53 9.16 -7.03 -8.03
C ALA A 53 8.24 -7.34 -9.23
N GLU A 54 8.72 -7.17 -10.46
CA GLU A 54 7.93 -7.46 -11.67
C GLU A 54 7.50 -8.93 -11.72
N GLN A 55 8.47 -9.84 -11.53
CA GLN A 55 8.21 -11.27 -11.58
C GLN A 55 7.28 -11.69 -10.42
N ALA A 56 7.45 -11.12 -9.23
CA ALA A 56 6.58 -11.40 -8.10
C ALA A 56 5.13 -10.99 -8.37
N ILE A 57 4.90 -9.81 -8.96
CA ILE A 57 3.56 -9.35 -9.36
C ILE A 57 2.93 -10.32 -10.38
N LYS A 58 3.68 -10.76 -11.40
CA LYS A 58 3.20 -11.75 -12.38
C LYS A 58 2.80 -13.06 -11.72
N LEU A 59 3.62 -13.56 -10.79
CA LEU A 59 3.37 -14.80 -10.07
C LEU A 59 2.10 -14.73 -9.23
N VAL A 60 1.90 -13.66 -8.45
CA VAL A 60 0.65 -13.46 -7.68
C VAL A 60 -0.54 -13.36 -8.62
N LYS A 61 -0.43 -12.57 -9.70
CA LYS A 61 -1.55 -12.39 -10.63
C LYS A 61 -2.01 -13.69 -11.28
N ALA A 62 -1.05 -14.58 -11.59
CA ALA A 62 -1.33 -15.87 -12.22
C ALA A 62 -1.92 -16.90 -11.26
N HIS A 63 -1.48 -16.93 -9.99
CA HIS A 63 -1.85 -17.98 -9.04
C HIS A 63 -2.96 -17.59 -8.06
N TYR A 64 -3.08 -16.29 -7.76
CA TYR A 64 -4.03 -15.74 -6.78
C TYR A 64 -4.74 -14.52 -7.39
N PRO A 65 -5.54 -14.71 -8.47
CA PRO A 65 -6.17 -13.62 -9.20
C PRO A 65 -7.11 -12.77 -8.34
N GLU A 66 -7.56 -13.28 -7.20
CA GLU A 66 -8.37 -12.60 -6.20
C GLU A 66 -7.62 -11.57 -5.37
N VAL A 67 -6.33 -11.78 -5.10
CA VAL A 67 -5.48 -10.89 -4.28
C VAL A 67 -5.37 -9.52 -4.94
N LEU A 68 -5.53 -8.46 -4.14
CA LEU A 68 -5.32 -7.08 -4.58
C LEU A 68 -3.82 -6.77 -4.62
N ILE A 69 -3.32 -6.34 -5.77
CA ILE A 69 -1.87 -6.13 -5.97
C ILE A 69 -1.57 -4.64 -6.20
N ALA A 70 -0.86 -4.03 -5.25
CA ALA A 70 -0.30 -2.70 -5.38
C ALA A 70 1.20 -2.77 -5.73
N ALA A 71 1.63 -2.00 -6.72
CA ALA A 71 3.05 -1.77 -6.99
C ALA A 71 3.54 -0.55 -6.21
N GLY A 72 4.34 -0.78 -5.17
CA GLY A 72 4.86 0.25 -4.28
C GLY A 72 6.22 0.80 -4.71
N THR A 73 6.57 1.99 -4.23
CA THR A 73 7.87 2.65 -4.52
C THR A 73 8.12 2.85 -6.02
N VAL A 74 7.07 3.16 -6.78
CA VAL A 74 7.19 3.48 -8.21
C VAL A 74 7.62 4.93 -8.38
N LEU A 75 8.67 5.17 -9.16
CA LEU A 75 9.33 6.46 -9.33
C LEU A 75 9.47 6.88 -10.80
N THR A 76 9.40 5.94 -11.75
CA THR A 76 9.59 6.20 -13.19
C THR A 76 8.40 5.73 -14.03
N LYS A 77 8.22 6.33 -15.22
CA LYS A 77 7.18 5.88 -16.19
C LYS A 77 7.41 4.44 -16.66
N GLU A 78 8.66 4.03 -16.78
CA GLU A 78 9.03 2.65 -17.10
C GLU A 78 8.50 1.69 -16.03
N GLN A 79 8.72 1.99 -14.74
CA GLN A 79 8.19 1.18 -13.65
C GLN A 79 6.65 1.14 -13.63
N VAL A 80 5.97 2.23 -14.00
CA VAL A 80 4.50 2.25 -14.19
C VAL A 80 4.07 1.24 -15.26
N LEU A 81 4.72 1.25 -16.43
CA LEU A 81 4.42 0.30 -17.50
C LEU A 81 4.74 -1.14 -17.09
N THR A 82 5.89 -1.36 -16.46
CA THR A 82 6.30 -2.67 -15.96
C THR A 82 5.29 -3.22 -14.96
N ALA A 83 4.85 -2.42 -13.97
CA ALA A 83 3.83 -2.81 -13.00
C ALA A 83 2.48 -3.12 -13.65
N LYS A 84 2.02 -2.25 -14.57
CA LYS A 84 0.76 -2.46 -15.31
C LYS A 84 0.78 -3.74 -16.13
N ASN A 85 1.87 -3.98 -16.87
CA ASN A 85 2.02 -5.16 -17.73
C ASN A 85 2.21 -6.45 -16.92
N ALA A 86 2.80 -6.37 -15.73
CA ALA A 86 2.89 -7.49 -14.79
C ALA A 86 1.54 -7.85 -14.16
N GLY A 87 0.57 -6.93 -14.17
CA GLY A 87 -0.79 -7.17 -13.70
C GLY A 87 -1.12 -6.55 -12.35
N ALA A 88 -0.38 -5.52 -11.91
CA ALA A 88 -0.75 -4.73 -10.74
C ALA A 88 -2.12 -4.06 -10.92
N ASP A 89 -2.90 -3.98 -9.86
CA ASP A 89 -4.21 -3.33 -9.85
C ASP A 89 -4.10 -1.82 -9.59
N CYS A 90 -3.07 -1.37 -8.86
CA CYS A 90 -2.79 0.04 -8.63
C CYS A 90 -1.30 0.35 -8.40
N ILE A 91 -0.98 1.64 -8.43
CA ILE A 91 0.35 2.20 -8.16
C ILE A 91 0.35 2.94 -6.82
N VAL A 92 1.41 2.76 -6.04
CA VAL A 92 1.68 3.51 -4.81
C VAL A 92 3.06 4.15 -4.91
N THR A 93 3.13 5.47 -4.73
CA THR A 93 4.39 6.23 -4.76
C THR A 93 4.71 6.78 -3.37
N PRO A 94 6.00 6.92 -3.00
CA PRO A 94 6.38 7.45 -1.69
C PRO A 94 6.17 8.96 -1.57
N GLY A 95 6.11 9.67 -2.71
CA GLY A 95 5.86 11.10 -2.79
C GLY A 95 5.04 11.45 -4.04
N PHE A 96 4.69 12.72 -4.19
CA PHE A 96 3.90 13.20 -5.31
C PHE A 96 4.80 13.68 -6.44
N ASN A 97 4.74 13.03 -7.60
CA ASN A 97 5.34 13.49 -8.85
C ASN A 97 4.23 13.65 -9.91
N PRO A 98 3.93 14.88 -10.35
CA PRO A 98 2.81 15.12 -11.27
C PRO A 98 2.98 14.38 -12.60
N ASN A 99 4.22 14.15 -13.05
CA ASN A 99 4.48 13.42 -14.30
C ASN A 99 4.14 11.93 -14.21
N ILE A 100 4.29 11.33 -13.02
CA ILE A 100 3.94 9.93 -12.77
C ILE A 100 2.43 9.79 -12.59
N VAL A 101 1.83 10.71 -11.84
CA VAL A 101 0.38 10.76 -11.61
C VAL A 101 -0.38 10.89 -12.93
N LYS A 102 -0.06 11.90 -13.74
CA LYS A 102 -0.71 12.13 -15.05
C LYS A 102 -0.54 10.92 -15.96
N TYR A 103 0.65 10.31 -15.95
CA TYR A 103 0.90 9.12 -16.75
C TYR A 103 0.07 7.90 -16.31
N CYS A 104 -0.14 7.71 -15.00
CA CYS A 104 -1.07 6.68 -14.53
C CYS A 104 -2.50 6.98 -14.97
N GLN A 105 -2.96 8.23 -14.86
CA GLN A 105 -4.29 8.66 -15.31
C GLN A 105 -4.50 8.46 -16.83
N GLU A 106 -3.53 8.82 -17.66
CA GLU A 106 -3.54 8.58 -19.12
C GLU A 106 -3.70 7.09 -19.45
N LEU A 107 -3.10 6.22 -18.63
CA LEU A 107 -3.18 4.77 -18.76
C LEU A 107 -4.43 4.16 -18.11
N GLY A 108 -5.28 4.99 -17.49
CA GLY A 108 -6.44 4.62 -16.68
C GLY A 108 -6.10 3.93 -15.35
N LEU A 109 -4.83 3.91 -14.95
CA LEU A 109 -4.28 3.08 -13.87
C LEU A 109 -4.46 3.77 -12.51
N PRO A 110 -5.19 3.17 -11.54
CA PRO A 110 -5.35 3.76 -10.22
C PRO A 110 -4.00 4.03 -9.55
N ILE A 111 -3.90 5.18 -8.90
CA ILE A 111 -2.70 5.62 -8.18
C ILE A 111 -3.06 6.27 -6.85
N THR A 112 -2.30 5.92 -5.82
CA THR A 112 -2.35 6.55 -4.49
C THR A 112 -0.97 7.16 -4.18
N PRO A 113 -0.74 8.44 -4.50
CA PRO A 113 0.57 9.06 -4.31
C PRO A 113 0.83 9.48 -2.88
N GLY A 114 2.11 9.52 -2.50
CA GLY A 114 2.57 9.96 -1.20
C GLY A 114 2.54 11.49 -1.02
N VAL A 115 2.09 11.96 0.14
CA VAL A 115 2.12 13.35 0.57
C VAL A 115 2.49 13.43 2.05
N ASN A 116 2.97 14.59 2.50
CA ASN A 116 3.17 14.85 3.94
C ASN A 116 2.96 16.31 4.36
N ASN A 117 2.51 17.18 3.44
CA ASN A 117 2.36 18.60 3.68
C ASN A 117 1.23 19.21 2.81
N PRO A 118 0.75 20.43 3.12
CA PRO A 118 -0.31 21.10 2.37
C PRO A 118 -0.05 21.25 0.87
N MET A 119 1.16 21.64 0.47
CA MET A 119 1.49 21.86 -0.95
C MET A 119 1.34 20.58 -1.78
N ALA A 120 1.78 19.44 -1.24
CA ALA A 120 1.63 18.15 -1.91
C ALA A 120 0.17 17.68 -1.95
N ILE A 121 -0.62 17.97 -0.91
CA ILE A 121 -2.06 17.67 -0.88
C ILE A 121 -2.80 18.50 -1.93
N GLU A 122 -2.54 19.81 -2.00
CA GLU A 122 -3.17 20.69 -2.99
C GLU A 122 -2.81 20.28 -4.42
N ALA A 123 -1.55 19.89 -4.67
CA ALA A 123 -1.15 19.36 -5.96
C ALA A 123 -1.88 18.05 -6.33
N ALA A 124 -2.17 17.19 -5.35
CA ALA A 124 -2.97 15.98 -5.57
C ALA A 124 -4.44 16.31 -5.87
N LEU A 125 -5.04 17.23 -5.10
CA LEU A 125 -6.41 17.69 -5.29
C LEU A 125 -6.62 18.36 -6.66
N GLU A 126 -5.66 19.17 -7.12
CA GLU A 126 -5.68 19.79 -8.45
C GLU A 126 -5.75 18.76 -9.59
N LEU A 127 -5.16 17.57 -9.38
CA LEU A 127 -5.25 16.45 -10.33
C LEU A 127 -6.42 15.51 -10.04
N GLY A 128 -7.37 15.91 -9.19
CA GLY A 128 -8.56 15.14 -8.84
C GLY A 128 -8.31 13.94 -7.92
N ILE A 129 -7.16 13.86 -7.26
CA ILE A 129 -6.84 12.77 -6.33
C ILE A 129 -7.32 13.14 -4.93
N GLN A 130 -8.19 12.29 -4.38
CA GLN A 130 -8.72 12.46 -3.01
C GLN A 130 -8.19 11.38 -2.04
N ALA A 131 -7.56 10.32 -2.56
CA ALA A 131 -6.98 9.24 -1.78
C ALA A 131 -5.44 9.27 -1.90
N VAL A 132 -4.76 9.51 -0.78
CA VAL A 132 -3.31 9.73 -0.73
C VAL A 132 -2.63 8.85 0.31
N LYS A 133 -1.37 8.48 0.06
CA LYS A 133 -0.49 7.88 1.04
C LYS A 133 0.09 8.98 1.92
N PHE A 134 0.11 8.81 3.24
CA PHE A 134 0.81 9.74 4.14
C PHE A 134 2.15 9.11 4.55
N PHE A 135 3.24 9.65 4.03
CA PHE A 135 4.57 9.04 4.19
C PHE A 135 5.69 10.08 4.29
N PRO A 136 6.69 9.89 5.17
CA PRO A 136 6.75 8.89 6.25
C PRO A 136 5.92 9.33 7.46
N ALA A 137 4.95 8.52 7.90
CA ALA A 137 3.90 8.94 8.82
C ALA A 137 4.42 9.47 10.16
N GLU A 138 5.10 8.62 10.95
CA GLU A 138 5.62 9.01 12.28
C GLU A 138 6.60 10.18 12.17
N ALA A 139 7.55 10.10 11.23
CA ALA A 139 8.57 11.13 11.05
C ALA A 139 8.02 12.47 10.55
N SER A 140 6.80 12.49 9.97
CA SER A 140 6.11 13.72 9.53
C SER A 140 5.18 14.29 10.60
N GLY A 141 5.23 13.79 11.85
CA GLY A 141 4.42 14.27 12.97
C GLY A 141 3.19 13.42 13.28
N GLY A 142 3.07 12.26 12.62
CA GLY A 142 2.12 11.19 12.91
C GLY A 142 0.65 11.62 12.99
N VAL A 143 -0.09 11.01 13.92
CA VAL A 143 -1.52 11.26 14.16
C VAL A 143 -1.84 12.75 14.35
N LYS A 144 -0.96 13.51 15.03
CA LYS A 144 -1.14 14.94 15.26
C LYS A 144 -1.12 15.73 13.94
N MET A 145 -0.18 15.41 13.05
CA MET A 145 -0.11 16.03 11.73
C MET A 145 -1.35 15.71 10.90
N ILE A 146 -1.76 14.43 10.83
CA ILE A 146 -2.95 14.03 10.07
C ILE A 146 -4.20 14.78 10.55
N LYS A 147 -4.44 14.84 11.87
CA LYS A 147 -5.58 15.57 12.42
C LYS A 147 -5.55 17.06 12.07
N ALA A 148 -4.37 17.69 12.07
CA ALA A 148 -4.23 19.09 11.69
C ALA A 148 -4.52 19.33 10.20
N LEU A 149 -4.03 18.44 9.33
CA LEU A 149 -4.26 18.51 7.88
C LEU A 149 -5.74 18.30 7.52
N LEU A 150 -6.45 17.43 8.24
CA LEU A 150 -7.87 17.19 8.00
C LEU A 150 -8.78 18.38 8.38
N GLY A 151 -8.26 19.39 9.10
CA GLY A 151 -9.01 20.62 9.35
C GLY A 151 -9.45 21.32 8.06
N PRO A 152 -8.51 21.72 7.18
CA PRO A 152 -8.84 22.27 5.86
C PRO A 152 -9.19 21.21 4.81
N TYR A 153 -8.69 19.97 4.93
CA TYR A 153 -8.85 18.91 3.91
C TYR A 153 -9.79 17.78 4.38
N GLY A 154 -10.97 18.12 4.89
CA GLY A 154 -11.87 17.17 5.57
C GLY A 154 -12.39 15.99 4.75
N ASN A 155 -12.31 16.05 3.42
CA ASN A 155 -12.73 14.96 2.52
C ASN A 155 -11.57 14.04 2.10
N LEU A 156 -10.33 14.33 2.54
CA LEU A 156 -9.16 13.55 2.14
C LEU A 156 -9.22 12.15 2.73
N GLN A 157 -8.91 11.13 1.93
CA GLN A 157 -8.77 9.75 2.36
C GLN A 157 -7.28 9.42 2.46
N ILE A 158 -6.85 8.89 3.60
CA ILE A 158 -5.43 8.82 3.96
C ILE A 158 -5.01 7.38 4.23
N MET A 159 -3.87 6.98 3.67
CA MET A 159 -3.24 5.68 3.91
C MET A 159 -1.84 5.90 4.51
N PRO A 160 -1.70 6.00 5.84
CA PRO A 160 -0.41 6.30 6.47
C PRO A 160 0.54 5.10 6.38
N THR A 161 1.84 5.36 6.22
CA THR A 161 2.90 4.34 6.22
C THR A 161 4.19 4.95 6.75
N GLY A 162 4.96 4.16 7.51
CA GLY A 162 6.26 4.55 8.04
C GLY A 162 6.21 4.78 9.55
N GLY A 163 6.82 3.87 10.31
CA GLY A 163 6.80 3.87 11.78
C GLY A 163 5.50 3.34 12.40
N ILE A 164 4.58 2.77 11.59
CA ILE A 164 3.38 2.11 12.09
C ILE A 164 3.74 0.71 12.60
N SER A 165 3.17 0.34 13.73
CA SER A 165 3.37 -0.93 14.43
C SER A 165 2.11 -1.33 15.20
N PRO A 166 2.08 -2.50 15.87
CA PRO A 166 0.97 -2.90 16.72
C PRO A 166 0.65 -1.89 17.84
N THR A 167 1.65 -1.10 18.28
CA THR A 167 1.47 -0.19 19.42
C THR A 167 0.72 1.09 19.06
N ASN A 168 0.75 1.52 17.78
CA ASN A 168 0.16 2.80 17.35
C ASN A 168 -0.89 2.68 16.23
N ILE A 169 -1.03 1.52 15.56
CA ILE A 169 -1.95 1.37 14.43
C ILE A 169 -3.41 1.75 14.76
N LYS A 170 -3.88 1.42 15.98
CA LYS A 170 -5.22 1.79 16.43
C LYS A 170 -5.44 3.31 16.51
N GLU A 171 -4.40 4.07 16.86
CA GLU A 171 -4.50 5.53 16.94
C GLU A 171 -4.70 6.17 15.56
N TYR A 172 -4.06 5.62 14.54
CA TYR A 172 -4.26 6.01 13.15
C TYR A 172 -5.64 5.63 12.65
N LEU A 173 -6.05 4.37 12.83
CA LEU A 173 -7.33 3.84 12.36
C LEU A 173 -8.54 4.45 13.08
N ALA A 174 -8.35 5.04 14.26
CA ALA A 174 -9.41 5.80 14.95
C ALA A 174 -9.79 7.11 14.23
N ILE A 175 -9.00 7.57 13.26
CA ILE A 175 -9.33 8.74 12.43
C ILE A 175 -10.22 8.29 11.26
N PRO A 176 -11.47 8.76 11.10
CA PRO A 176 -12.40 8.25 10.07
C PRO A 176 -11.88 8.34 8.63
N ASN A 177 -11.09 9.37 8.35
CA ASN A 177 -10.44 9.61 7.06
C ASN A 177 -9.29 8.64 6.75
N VAL A 178 -8.76 7.95 7.75
CA VAL A 178 -7.74 6.91 7.54
C VAL A 178 -8.43 5.65 7.01
N VAL A 179 -8.03 5.24 5.81
CA VAL A 179 -8.59 4.08 5.09
C VAL A 179 -7.94 2.80 5.60
N ALA A 180 -6.62 2.73 5.53
CA ALA A 180 -5.80 1.59 5.91
C ALA A 180 -4.37 2.03 6.21
N CYS A 181 -3.68 1.32 7.09
CA CYS A 181 -2.28 1.57 7.41
C CYS A 181 -1.34 0.61 6.67
N GLY A 182 -0.24 1.13 6.14
CA GLY A 182 0.84 0.30 5.58
C GLY A 182 1.84 -0.13 6.67
N GLY A 183 2.21 -1.42 6.68
CA GLY A 183 3.11 -2.01 7.67
C GLY A 183 3.99 -3.11 7.10
N SER A 184 5.20 -3.30 7.66
CA SER A 184 6.13 -4.36 7.23
C SER A 184 6.56 -5.32 8.33
N TRP A 185 6.20 -5.06 9.60
CA TRP A 185 6.70 -5.85 10.75
C TRP A 185 6.23 -7.30 10.74
N PHE A 186 5.10 -7.61 10.12
CA PHE A 186 4.54 -8.97 10.01
C PHE A 186 4.92 -9.66 8.69
N VAL A 187 5.75 -9.00 7.86
CA VAL A 187 6.28 -9.53 6.59
C VAL A 187 7.75 -9.13 6.43
N GLU A 188 8.50 -9.16 7.54
CA GLU A 188 9.91 -8.76 7.52
C GLU A 188 10.74 -9.63 6.57
N LYS A 189 11.72 -9.00 5.93
CA LYS A 189 12.57 -9.63 4.92
C LYS A 189 13.31 -10.87 5.45
N SER A 190 13.71 -10.85 6.72
CA SER A 190 14.36 -11.99 7.41
C SER A 190 13.42 -13.19 7.50
N LEU A 191 12.18 -12.99 7.93
CA LEU A 191 11.17 -14.04 8.05
C LEU A 191 10.87 -14.70 6.69
N ILE A 192 10.74 -13.88 5.65
CA ILE A 192 10.51 -14.36 4.27
C ILE A 192 11.71 -15.20 3.80
N LYS A 193 12.94 -14.69 3.97
CA LYS A 193 14.17 -15.38 3.57
C LYS A 193 14.35 -16.72 4.29
N GLU A 194 13.99 -16.77 5.57
CA GLU A 194 14.03 -17.97 6.41
C GLU A 194 12.80 -18.87 6.22
N LYS A 195 11.87 -18.49 5.33
CA LYS A 195 10.64 -19.25 5.00
C LYS A 195 9.77 -19.52 6.23
N LYS A 196 9.72 -18.58 7.17
CA LYS A 196 8.93 -18.69 8.42
C LYS A 196 7.45 -18.38 8.18
N TRP A 197 6.82 -19.12 7.27
CA TRP A 197 5.44 -18.88 6.85
C TRP A 197 4.43 -19.04 7.99
N GLN A 198 4.68 -19.97 8.93
CA GLN A 198 3.82 -20.13 10.09
C GLN A 198 3.87 -18.89 11.00
N GLU A 199 5.08 -18.40 11.33
CA GLU A 199 5.27 -17.20 12.16
C GLU A 199 4.65 -15.97 11.48
N ILE A 200 4.88 -15.79 10.17
CA ILE A 200 4.21 -14.73 9.38
C ILE A 200 2.68 -14.86 9.48
N GLY A 201 2.14 -16.07 9.33
CA GLY A 201 0.69 -16.30 9.44
C GLY A 201 0.12 -15.96 10.82
N GLU A 202 0.84 -16.29 11.89
CA GLU A 202 0.50 -15.89 13.26
C GLU A 202 0.46 -14.37 13.41
N MET A 203 1.52 -13.67 12.98
CA MET A 203 1.61 -12.21 13.04
C MET A 203 0.52 -11.52 12.18
N VAL A 204 0.14 -12.11 11.04
CA VAL A 204 -0.93 -11.61 10.18
C VAL A 204 -2.28 -11.72 10.87
N ARG A 205 -2.60 -12.86 11.50
CA ARG A 205 -3.84 -13.01 12.27
C ARG A 205 -3.90 -12.01 13.41
N GLU A 206 -2.80 -11.87 14.16
CA GLU A 206 -2.73 -10.92 15.27
C GLU A 206 -3.01 -9.48 14.80
N VAL A 207 -2.43 -9.02 13.69
CA VAL A 207 -2.71 -7.67 13.20
C VAL A 207 -4.13 -7.53 12.66
N VAL A 208 -4.67 -8.53 11.96
CA VAL A 208 -6.06 -8.50 11.45
C VAL A 208 -7.06 -8.43 12.61
N GLU A 209 -6.87 -9.23 13.66
CA GLU A 209 -7.67 -9.16 14.89
C GLU A 209 -7.50 -7.83 15.62
N LEU A 210 -6.28 -7.29 15.64
CA LEU A 210 -5.98 -6.02 16.29
C LEU A 210 -6.72 -4.84 15.63
N VAL A 211 -6.86 -4.85 14.30
CA VAL A 211 -7.47 -3.73 13.56
C VAL A 211 -8.97 -3.88 13.35
N THR A 212 -9.53 -5.08 13.52
CA THR A 212 -10.97 -5.34 13.40
C THR A 212 -11.76 -4.60 14.47
#